data_AF-A0A537BAY6-F1
#
_entry.id   AF-A0A537BAY6-F1
#
_cell.length_a   1.000
_cell.length_b   1.000
_cell.length_c   1.000
_cell.angle_alpha   90.00
_cell.angle_beta   90.00
_cell.angle_gamma   90.00
#
_symmetry.space_group_name_H-M   'P 1'
#
loop_
_entity.id
_entity.type
_entity.pdbx_description
1 polymer ?
#
loop_
_entity_poly.entity_id
_entity_poly.type
_entity_poly.pdbx_seq_one_letter_code
_entity_poly.pdbx_strand_id
1 'polypeptide(L)' 'MDRPASGSNFIRQIVEADLASGKHRRIVTRFPPEPNGYLHFGHAKSICLNFGLAGQYGGICHL' A
#
# COMPACT_ATOMS: atom_id res chain seq x y z
N MET A 1 5.29 -20.31 -7.02
CA MET A 1 5.55 -18.89 -6.72
C MET A 1 5.16 -18.66 -5.28
N ASP A 2 6.17 -18.59 -4.43
CA ASP A 2 5.99 -18.51 -2.98
C ASP A 2 5.41 -17.12 -2.64
N ARG A 3 4.19 -17.09 -2.12
CA ARG A 3 3.52 -15.84 -1.70
C ARG A 3 4.20 -15.44 -0.39
N PRO A 4 5.01 -14.37 -0.35
CA PRO A 4 5.70 -14.00 0.88
C PRO A 4 4.67 -13.86 2.00
N ALA A 5 4.94 -14.50 3.14
CA ALA A 5 4.05 -14.49 4.29
C ALA A 5 3.62 -13.05 4.60
N SER A 6 2.32 -12.80 4.57
CA SER A 6 1.73 -11.49 4.85
C SER A 6 1.95 -11.17 6.31
N GLY A 7 3.07 -10.50 6.65
CA GLY A 7 3.25 -9.93 7.98
C GLY A 7 2.06 -9.00 8.27
N SER A 8 1.24 -9.35 9.25
CA SER A 8 0.02 -8.59 9.53
C SER A 8 0.41 -7.17 9.96
N ASN A 9 -0.09 -6.17 9.24
CA ASN A 9 -0.07 -4.79 9.70
C ASN A 9 -1.52 -4.31 9.78
N PHE A 10 -1.80 -3.39 10.70
CA PHE A 10 -3.16 -2.91 10.96
C PHE A 10 -3.81 -2.24 9.73
N ILE A 11 -3.00 -1.70 8.80
CA ILE A 11 -3.50 -1.06 7.57
C ILE A 11 -4.17 -2.09 6.66
N ARG A 12 -3.62 -3.32 6.58
CA ARG A 12 -4.26 -4.42 5.82
C ARG A 12 -5.63 -4.78 6.39
N GLN A 13 -5.75 -4.84 7.71
CA GLN A 13 -7.03 -5.15 8.37
C GLN A 13 -8.09 -4.09 8.07
N ILE A 14 -7.70 -2.81 8.07
CA ILE A 14 -8.59 -1.70 7.70
C ILE A 14 -9.01 -1.82 6.22
N VAL A 15 -8.05 -2.08 5.33
CA VAL A 15 -8.31 -2.28 3.89
C VAL A 15 -9.28 -3.45 3.67
N GLU A 16 -9.07 -4.58 4.33
CA GLU A 16 -9.93 -5.76 4.22
C GLU A 16 -11.35 -5.49 4.73
N ALA A 17 -11.48 -4.81 5.88
CA ALA A 17 -12.79 -4.43 6.42
C ALA A 17 -13.55 -3.45 5.51
N ASP A 18 -12.85 -2.46 4.94
CA ASP A 18 -13.45 -1.48 4.04
C ASP A 18 -13.88 -2.11 2.69
N LEU A 19 -13.12 -3.08 2.18
CA LEU A 19 -13.51 -3.84 0.99
C LEU A 19 -14.67 -4.80 1.27
N ALA A 20 -14.63 -5.51 2.40
CA ALA A 20 -15.67 -6.48 2.80
C ALA A 20 -17.02 -5.80 3.08
N SER A 21 -16.99 -4.60 3.67
CA SER A 21 -18.19 -3.78 3.89
C SER A 21 -18.71 -3.10 2.62
N GLY A 22 -17.96 -3.16 1.51
CA GLY A 22 -18.31 -2.48 0.26
C GLY A 22 -18.15 -0.95 0.31
N LYS A 23 -17.56 -0.39 1.38
CA LYS A 23 -17.31 1.05 1.53
C LYS A 23 -16.47 1.60 0.38
N HIS A 24 -15.51 0.81 -0.10
CA HIS A 24 -14.71 1.13 -1.28
C HIS A 24 -14.72 -0.04 -2.27
N ARG A 25 -14.87 0.27 -3.57
CA ARG A 25 -14.86 -0.74 -4.64
C ARG A 25 -13.45 -1.23 -5.00
N ARG A 26 -12.44 -0.41 -4.77
CA ARG A 26 -11.03 -0.67 -5.11
C ARG A 26 -10.13 0.17 -4.22
N ILE A 27 -8.94 -0.33 -3.94
CA ILE A 27 -7.90 0.39 -3.20
C ILE A 27 -7.11 1.30 -4.14
N VAL A 28 -6.94 2.56 -3.71
CA VAL A 28 -6.09 3.54 -4.38
C VAL A 28 -5.16 4.16 -3.33
N THR A 29 -3.85 3.93 -3.46
CA THR A 29 -2.81 4.46 -2.58
C THR A 29 -1.98 5.53 -3.30
N ARG A 30 -1.10 6.21 -2.57
CA ARG A 30 -0.15 7.16 -3.14
C ARG A 30 1.11 7.29 -2.29
N PHE A 31 2.26 7.44 -2.94
CA PHE A 31 3.53 7.80 -2.32
C PHE A 31 3.92 9.22 -2.74
N PRO A 32 3.66 10.26 -1.92
CA PRO A 32 3.82 11.66 -2.32
C PRO A 32 5.06 12.29 -1.66
N PRO A 33 6.30 11.99 -2.11
CA PRO A 33 7.47 12.70 -1.61
C PRO A 33 7.45 14.15 -2.08
N GLU A 34 7.91 15.06 -1.24
CA GLU A 34 8.19 16.42 -1.70
C GLU A 34 9.41 16.42 -2.64
N PRO A 35 9.37 17.14 -3.77
CA PRO A 35 10.45 17.15 -4.76
C PRO A 35 11.61 18.07 -4.34
N ASN A 36 11.99 18.04 -3.07
CA ASN A 36 12.98 18.94 -2.45
C ASN A 36 14.16 18.19 -1.82
N GLY A 37 14.29 16.88 -2.04
CA GLY A 37 15.39 16.08 -1.52
C GLY A 37 15.49 14.69 -2.15
N TYR A 38 16.61 14.01 -1.90
CA TYR A 38 16.80 12.63 -2.35
C TYR A 38 16.11 11.64 -1.41
N LEU A 39 15.53 10.59 -1.99
CA LEU A 39 14.98 9.50 -1.21
C LEU A 39 16.11 8.70 -0.54
N HIS A 40 16.06 8.60 0.79
CA HIS A 40 16.88 7.67 1.57
C HIS A 40 16.14 6.36 1.90
N PHE A 41 16.85 5.38 2.51
CA PHE A 41 16.32 4.04 2.83
C PHE A 41 15.03 4.03 3.66
N GLY A 42 14.76 5.08 4.45
CA GLY A 42 13.52 5.21 5.20
C GLY A 42 12.28 5.28 4.29
N HIS A 43 12.41 5.88 3.11
CA HIS A 43 11.33 5.94 2.12
C HIS A 43 10.97 4.57 1.57
N ALA A 44 11.90 3.61 1.57
CA ALA A 44 11.64 2.25 1.09
C ALA A 44 10.45 1.62 1.83
N LYS A 45 10.28 1.91 3.13
CA LYS A 45 9.13 1.43 3.91
C LYS A 45 7.80 1.98 3.37
N SER A 46 7.74 3.27 3.07
CA SER A 46 6.54 3.92 2.53
C SER A 46 6.25 3.47 1.10
N ILE A 47 7.28 3.30 0.27
CA ILE A 47 7.17 2.80 -1.11
C ILE A 47 6.62 1.36 -1.09
N CYS A 48 7.28 0.45 -0.36
CA CYS A 48 6.85 -0.95 -0.26
C CYS A 48 5.43 -1.09 0.31
N LEU A 49 5.04 -0.22 1.24
CA LEU A 49 3.68 -0.21 1.78
C LEU A 49 2.66 0.23 0.73
N ASN A 50 2.83 1.41 0.11
CA ASN A 50 1.84 1.98 -0.78
C ASN A 50 1.70 1.19 -2.08
N PHE A 51 2.81 0.90 -2.76
CA PHE A 51 2.80 0.11 -3.99
C PHE A 51 2.49 -1.36 -3.72
N GLY A 52 2.98 -1.91 -2.61
CA GLY A 52 2.70 -3.29 -2.20
C GLY A 52 1.23 -3.51 -1.90
N LEU A 53 0.55 -2.60 -1.17
CA LEU A 53 -0.88 -2.69 -0.93
C LEU A 53 -1.68 -2.64 -2.24
N ALA A 54 -1.38 -1.68 -3.12
CA ALA A 54 -2.04 -1.62 -4.42
C ALA A 54 -1.83 -2.91 -5.22
N GLY A 55 -0.61 -3.45 -5.27
CA GLY A 55 -0.33 -4.72 -5.96
C GLY A 55 -1.07 -5.92 -5.35
N GLN A 56 -1.14 -6.01 -4.02
CA GLN A 56 -1.79 -7.13 -3.31
C GLN A 56 -3.30 -7.20 -3.55
N TYR A 57 -3.98 -6.05 -3.67
CA TYR A 57 -5.44 -5.98 -3.81
C TYR A 57 -5.89 -5.60 -5.24
N GLY A 58 -5.00 -5.64 -6.24
CA GLY A 58 -5.32 -5.23 -7.61
C GLY A 58 -5.72 -3.74 -7.73
N GLY A 59 -5.25 -2.92 -6.80
CA GLY A 59 -5.48 -1.48 -6.70
C GLY A 59 -4.65 -0.63 -7.68
N ILE A 60 -4.59 0.67 -7.42
CA ILE A 60 -3.72 1.64 -8.11
C ILE A 60 -2.86 2.33 -7.05
N CYS A 61 -1.60 2.63 -7.35
CA CYS A 61 -0.78 3.53 -6.54
C CYS A 61 -0.31 4.70 -7.42
N HIS A 62 -0.50 5.93 -6.95
CA HIS A 62 0.06 7.12 -7.60
C HIS A 62 1.41 7.49 -6.99
N LEU A 63 2.27 8.09 -7.81
CA LEU A 63 3.52 8.73 -7.41
C LEU A 63 3.32 10.25 -7.44
#